data_AF-D1JEC7-F1
#
_entry.id   AF-D1JEC7-F1
#
_cell.length_a   1.000
_cell.length_b   1.000
_cell.length_c   1.000
_cell.angle_alpha   90.00
_cell.angle_beta   90.00
_cell.angle_gamma   90.00
#
_symmetry.space_group_name_H-M   'P 1'
#
loop_
_entity.id
_entity.type
_entity.pdbx_description
1 polymer ?
#
loop_
_entity_poly.entity_id
_entity_poly.type
_entity_poly.pdbx_seq_one_letter_code
_entity_poly.pdbx_strand_id
1 'polypeptide(L)' 'MKQTMLKHFTLEYWVDDDWYVGRLKEVPGLFSQGESLDELEENIRDAYRLI' A
#
# COMPACT_ATOMS: atom_id res chain seq x y z
N MET A 1 6.21 -20.11 20.25
CA MET A 1 5.68 -18.73 20.17
C MET A 1 6.18 -18.10 18.88
N LYS A 2 5.31 -17.74 17.93
CA LYS A 2 5.74 -16.98 16.74
C LYS A 2 5.86 -15.52 17.16
N GLN A 3 7.08 -14.99 17.12
CA GLN A 3 7.32 -13.57 17.35
C GLN A 3 6.84 -12.84 16.09
N THR A 4 5.72 -12.12 16.20
CA THR A 4 5.21 -11.30 15.09
C THR A 4 6.11 -10.06 15.00
N MET A 5 7.12 -10.10 14.14
CA MET A 5 7.90 -8.90 13.86
C MET A 5 7.02 -7.88 13.16
N LEU A 6 6.97 -6.66 13.70
CA LEU A 6 6.35 -5.53 13.02
C LEU A 6 7.14 -5.28 11.73
N LYS A 7 6.50 -5.45 10.58
CA LYS A 7 7.06 -5.06 9.29
C LYS A 7 6.69 -3.61 9.03
N HIS A 8 7.70 -2.78 8.78
CA HIS A 8 7.50 -1.42 8.29
C HIS A 8 7.64 -1.46 6.77
N PHE A 9 6.72 -0.80 6.08
CA PHE A 9 6.70 -0.69 4.63
C PHE A 9 6.75 0.78 4.23
N THR A 10 7.32 1.05 3.06
CA THR A 10 7.37 2.39 2.49
C THR A 10 6.35 2.48 1.36
N LEU A 11 5.34 3.32 1.56
CA LEU A 11 4.40 3.71 0.51
C LEU A 11 5.00 4.86 -0.30
N GLU A 12 5.26 4.61 -1.57
CA GLU A 12 5.53 5.67 -2.56
C GLU A 12 4.22 5.96 -3.28
N TYR A 13 3.79 7.22 -3.33
CA TYR A 13 2.55 7.62 -3.98
C TYR A 13 2.71 8.90 -4.80
N TRP A 14 1.81 9.07 -5.75
CA TRP A 14 1.63 10.28 -6.54
C TRP A 14 0.14 10.48 -6.81
N VAL A 15 -0.22 11.66 -7.32
CA VAL A 15 -1.57 11.96 -7.76
C VAL A 15 -1.62 11.80 -9.29
N ASP A 16 -2.62 11.06 -9.77
CA ASP A 16 -2.93 10.89 -11.19
C ASP A 16 -4.43 11.19 -11.37
N ASP A 17 -4.75 12.25 -12.13
CA ASP A 17 -6.04 12.94 -12.10
C ASP A 17 -6.52 13.25 -10.66
N ASP A 18 -7.70 12.78 -10.26
CA ASP A 18 -8.27 12.97 -8.92
C ASP A 18 -7.97 11.77 -7.97
N TRP A 19 -7.02 10.89 -8.35
CA TRP A 19 -6.71 9.67 -7.60
C TRP A 19 -5.32 9.70 -7.00
N TYR A 20 -5.20 9.17 -5.78
CA TYR A 20 -3.93 8.79 -5.19
C TYR A 20 -3.56 7.39 -5.70
N VAL A 21 -2.43 7.28 -6.40
CA VAL A 21 -1.89 6.00 -6.88
C VAL A 21 -0.61 5.71 -6.10
N GLY A 22 -0.45 4.48 -5.63
CA GLY A 22 0.70 4.11 -4.81
C GLY A 22 1.20 2.69 -4.98
N ARG A 23 2.44 2.47 -4.52
CA ARG A 23 3.13 1.19 -4.51
C ARG A 23 3.89 0.95 -3.21
N LEU A 24 4.05 -0.31 -2.84
CA LEU A 24 4.98 -0.68 -1.77
C LEU A 24 6.38 -0.92 -2.34
N LYS A 25 7.35 -0.14 -1.86
CA LYS A 25 8.75 -0.24 -2.29
C LYS A 25 9.35 -1.62 -2.04
N GLU A 26 8.98 -2.26 -0.94
CA GLU A 26 9.50 -3.56 -0.51
C GLU A 26 8.77 -4.74 -1.19
N VAL A 27 7.67 -4.51 -1.88
CA VAL A 27 6.89 -5.54 -2.59
C VAL A 27 6.70 -5.12 -4.04
N PRO A 28 7.72 -5.35 -4.90
CA PRO A 28 7.64 -5.01 -6.31
C PRO A 28 6.39 -5.65 -6.95
N GLY A 29 5.60 -4.84 -7.67
CA GLY A 29 4.37 -5.31 -8.30
C GLY A 29 3.11 -5.13 -7.47
N LEU A 30 3.22 -4.71 -6.20
CA LEU A 30 2.04 -4.34 -5.41
C LEU A 30 1.74 -2.86 -5.59
N PHE A 31 0.59 -2.60 -6.21
CA PHE A 31 0.05 -1.28 -6.49
C PHE A 31 -1.41 -1.23 -6.03
N SER A 32 -1.87 -0.02 -5.70
CA SER A 32 -3.28 0.27 -5.53
C SER A 32 -3.57 1.75 -5.75
N GLN A 33 -4.83 2.14 -5.64
CA GLN A 33 -5.28 3.53 -5.75
C GLN A 33 -6.39 3.84 -4.73
N GLY A 34 -6.66 5.12 -4.47
CA GLY A 34 -7.79 5.59 -3.65
C GLY A 34 -8.11 7.06 -3.92
N GLU A 35 -9.32 7.51 -3.59
CA GLU A 35 -9.75 8.92 -3.70
C GLU A 35 -9.11 9.79 -2.61
N SER A 36 -8.55 9.16 -1.57
CA SER A 36 -7.79 9.80 -0.50
C SER A 36 -6.55 8.98 -0.13
N LEU A 37 -5.60 9.59 0.60
CA LEU A 37 -4.41 8.89 1.08
C LEU A 37 -4.76 7.76 2.06
N ASP A 38 -5.76 7.96 2.93
CA ASP A 38 -6.23 6.93 3.86
C ASP A 38 -6.82 5.73 3.09
N GLU A 39 -7.64 5.98 2.06
CA GLU A 39 -8.19 4.92 1.21
C GLU A 39 -7.09 4.19 0.43
N LEU A 40 -6.10 4.91 -0.11
CA LEU A 40 -4.94 4.29 -0.76
C LEU A 40 -4.20 3.36 0.22
N GLU A 41 -3.96 3.79 1.46
CA GLU A 41 -3.34 2.94 2.48
C GLU A 41 -4.14 1.68 2.81
N GLU A 42 -5.47 1.81 2.93
CA GLU A 42 -6.37 0.67 3.16
C GLU A 42 -6.34 -0.30 1.99
N ASN A 43 -6.46 0.20 0.77
CA ASN A 43 -6.44 -0.61 -0.45
C ASN A 43 -5.08 -1.31 -0.66
N ILE A 44 -3.96 -0.67 -0.27
CA ILE A 44 -2.63 -1.30 -0.25
C ILE A 44 -2.56 -2.43 0.78
N ARG A 45 -3.10 -2.23 1.99
CA ARG A 45 -3.14 -3.27 3.03
C ARG A 45 -3.98 -4.47 2.58
N ASP A 46 -5.09 -4.23 1.91
CA ASP A 46 -5.93 -5.29 1.35
C ASP A 46 -5.22 -6.04 0.22
N ALA A 47 -4.61 -5.33 -0.73
CA ALA A 47 -3.80 -5.94 -1.78
C ALA A 47 -2.66 -6.82 -1.21
N TYR A 48 -1.99 -6.36 -0.15
CA TYR A 48 -0.90 -7.11 0.50
C TYR A 48 -1.38 -8.39 1.18
N ARG A 49 -2.60 -8.40 1.75
CA ARG A 49 -3.18 -9.59 2.39
C ARG A 49 -3.55 -10.69 1.39
N LEU A 50 -3.66 -10.38 0.10
CA LEU A 50 -3.98 -11.34 -0.96
C LEU A 50 -2.75 -12.06 -1.52
N ILE A 51 -1.53 -11.69 -1.09
CA ILE A 51 -0.26 -12.32 -1.45
C ILE A 51 0.15 -13.33 -0.37
#